data_AF-S7MR05-F1
#
_entry.id   AF-S7MR05-F1
#
_cell.length_a   1.000
_cell.length_b   1.000
_cell.length_c   1.000
_cell.angle_alpha   90.00
_cell.angle_beta   90.00
_cell.angle_gamma   90.00
#
_symmetry.space_group_name_H-M   'P 1'
#
loop_
_entity.id
_entity.type
_entity.pdbx_description
1 polymer ?
#
loop_
_entity_poly.entity_id
_entity_poly.type
_entity_poly.pdbx_seq_one_letter_code
_entity_poly.pdbx_strand_id
1 'polypeptide(L)' 'MSVMMACWKQNEFRDEACRKEIQDFFDCASKAEAARKMRSIQGEYGNLPPQKVNMLLQRFPNKSHLS' A
#
# COMPACT_ATOMS: atom_id res chain seq x y z
N MET A 1 4.08 14.40 2.73
CA MET A 1 3.20 15.36 3.44
C MET A 1 3.95 16.24 4.43
N SER A 2 4.65 15.69 5.43
CA SER A 2 5.26 16.46 6.53
C SER A 2 6.16 17.63 6.09
N VAL A 3 7.08 17.40 5.15
CA VAL A 3 8.03 18.42 4.67
C VAL A 3 7.33 19.57 3.94
N MET A 4 6.33 19.27 3.09
CA MET A 4 5.51 20.27 2.40
C MET A 4 4.76 21.17 3.40
N MET A 5 4.14 20.57 4.44
CA MET A 5 3.46 21.34 5.48
C MET A 5 4.41 22.22 6.29
N ALA A 6 5.62 21.72 6.55
CA ALA A 6 6.64 22.47 7.27
C ALA A 6 7.11 23.68 6.43
N CYS A 7 7.32 23.50 5.13
CA CYS A 7 7.64 24.59 4.22
C CYS A 7 6.51 25.62 4.17
N TRP A 8 5.26 25.20 4.05
CA TRP A 8 4.11 26.11 4.08
C TRP A 8 4.06 26.92 5.37
N LYS A 9 4.27 26.30 6.53
CA LYS A 9 4.30 27.01 7.80
C LYS A 9 5.37 28.11 7.84
N GLN A 10 6.53 27.88 7.23
CA GLN A 10 7.63 28.85 7.20
C GLN A 10 7.42 29.96 6.16
N ASN A 11 6.65 29.69 5.10
CA ASN A 11 6.49 30.58 3.96
C ASN A 11 5.04 31.09 3.80
N GLU A 12 4.30 31.19 4.91
CA GLU A 12 2.91 31.70 4.92
C GLU A 12 1.98 30.99 3.91
N PHE A 13 2.18 29.69 3.73
CA PHE A 13 1.41 28.84 2.82
C PHE A 13 1.53 29.27 1.34
N ARG A 14 2.62 29.94 0.95
CA ARG A 14 2.90 30.29 -0.44
C ARG A 14 3.42 29.08 -1.22
N ASP A 15 2.66 28.64 -2.21
CA ASP A 15 3.04 27.50 -3.05
C ASP A 15 4.29 27.75 -3.88
N GLU A 16 4.51 28.98 -4.36
CA GLU A 16 5.70 29.33 -5.13
C GLU A 16 7.00 29.12 -4.33
N ALA A 17 6.97 29.42 -3.03
CA ALA A 17 8.11 29.24 -2.13
C ALA A 17 8.39 27.76 -1.80
N CYS A 18 7.36 26.91 -1.87
CA CYS A 18 7.41 25.48 -1.53
C CYS A 18 7.27 24.55 -2.74
N ARG A 19 7.49 25.08 -3.95
CA ARG A 19 7.25 24.37 -5.21
C ARG A 19 7.96 23.02 -5.27
N LYS A 20 9.17 22.93 -4.72
CA LYS A 20 9.94 21.69 -4.71
C LYS A 20 9.28 20.63 -3.82
N GLU A 21 8.95 20.99 -2.59
CA GLU A 21 8.33 20.11 -1.61
C GLU A 21 6.93 19.65 -2.05
N ILE A 22 6.22 20.52 -2.76
CA ILE A 22 4.93 20.23 -3.39
C ILE A 22 5.10 19.22 -4.53
N GLN A 23 6.06 19.44 -5.43
CA GLN A 23 6.34 18.49 -6.52
C GLN A 23 6.74 17.12 -5.98
N ASP A 24 7.67 17.07 -5.01
CA ASP A 24 8.11 15.83 -4.38
C ASP A 24 6.95 15.08 -3.72
N PHE A 25 6.00 15.81 -3.12
CA PHE A 25 4.80 15.22 -2.54
C PHE A 25 3.88 14.62 -3.60
N PHE A 26 3.62 15.34 -4.69
CA PHE A 26 2.77 14.83 -5.78
C PHE A 26 3.40 13.64 -6.51
N ASP A 27 4.71 13.65 -6.71
CA ASP A 27 5.44 12.52 -7.28
C ASP A 27 5.32 11.27 -6.40
N CYS A 28 5.43 11.45 -5.08
CA CYS A 28 5.21 10.38 -4.12
C CYS A 28 3.77 9.87 -4.15
N ALA A 29 2.78 10.77 -4.17
CA ALA A 29 1.37 10.41 -4.23
C ALA A 29 1.03 9.61 -5.51
N SER A 30 1.54 10.04 -6.67
CA SER A 30 1.36 9.35 -7.95
C SER A 30 1.95 7.94 -7.91
N LYS A 31 3.18 7.78 -7.40
CA LYS A 31 3.81 6.47 -7.23
C LYS A 31 3.02 5.57 -6.27
N ALA A 32 2.51 6.12 -5.16
CA ALA A 32 1.71 5.38 -4.20
C ALA A 32 0.38 4.91 -4.80
N GLU A 33 -0.28 5.74 -5.62
CA GLU A 33 -1.48 5.36 -6.35
C GLU A 33 -1.21 4.22 -7.35
N ALA A 34 -0.13 4.35 -8.13
CA ALA A 34 0.29 3.31 -9.08
C ALA A 34 0.62 1.99 -8.37
N ALA A 35 1.35 2.04 -7.25
CA ALA A 35 1.66 0.87 -6.44
C ALA A 35 0.40 0.21 -5.86
N ARG A 36 -0.59 1.00 -5.41
CA ARG A 36 -1.87 0.49 -4.92
C ARG A 36 -2.64 -0.26 -6.01
N LYS A 37 -2.69 0.29 -7.22
CA LYS A 37 -3.30 -0.36 -8.40
C LYS A 37 -2.58 -1.67 -8.73
N MET A 38 -1.24 -1.69 -8.73
CA MET A 38 -0.47 -2.92 -8.94
C MET A 38 -0.74 -3.97 -7.87
N ARG A 39 -0.77 -3.58 -6.57
CA ARG A 39 -1.06 -4.51 -5.47
C ARG A 39 -2.47 -5.10 -5.55
N SER A 40 -3.47 -4.34 -6.01
CA SER A 40 -4.81 -4.88 -6.24
C SER A 40 -4.86 -5.94 -7.36
N ILE A 41 -3.95 -5.85 -8.35
CA ILE A 41 -3.89 -6.79 -9.46
C ILE A 41 -3.06 -8.02 -9.10
N GLN A 42 -1.91 -7.82 -8.47
CA GLN A 42 -0.96 -8.88 -8.18
C GLN A 42 -1.26 -9.65 -6.89
N GLY A 43 -2.16 -9.15 -6.04
CA GLY A 43 -2.49 -9.77 -4.76
C GLY A 43 -1.37 -9.63 -3.73
N GLU A 44 -1.57 -10.22 -2.54
CA GLU A 44 -0.53 -10.22 -1.51
C GLU A 44 0.64 -11.13 -1.90
N TYR A 45 1.77 -10.51 -2.21
CA TYR A 45 3.05 -11.19 -2.29
C TYR A 45 3.48 -11.65 -0.90
N GLY A 46 3.50 -12.97 -0.69
CA GLY A 46 4.02 -13.58 0.53
C GLY A 46 3.22 -14.80 0.99
N ASN A 47 1.94 -14.87 0.67
CA ASN A 47 1.07 -15.98 1.07
C ASN A 47 0.49 -16.71 -0.16
N LEU A 48 0.32 -18.02 -0.03
CA LEU A 48 -0.47 -18.79 -0.97
C LEU A 48 -1.90 -18.22 -1.02
N PRO A 49 -2.51 -18.08 -2.21
CA PRO A 49 -3.91 -17.68 -2.30
C PRO A 49 -4.79 -18.60 -1.44
N PRO A 50 -5.80 -18.05 -0.73
CA PRO A 50 -6.69 -18.84 0.13
C PRO A 50 -7.29 -20.05 -0.58
N GLN A 51 -7.57 -19.93 -1.88
CA GLN A 51 -8.08 -21.03 -2.70
C GLN A 51 -7.12 -22.23 -2.76
N LYS A 52 -5.81 -21.99 -2.89
CA LYS A 52 -4.79 -23.04 -2.89
C LYS A 52 -4.61 -23.65 -1.50
N VAL A 53 -4.64 -22.84 -0.45
CA VAL A 53 -4.56 -23.30 0.94
C VAL A 53 -5.77 -24.18 1.28
N ASN A 54 -6.98 -23.75 0.91
CA ASN A 54 -8.20 -24.51 1.15
C ASN A 54 -8.20 -25.86 0.41
N MET A 55 -7.69 -25.92 -0.82
CA MET A 55 -7.50 -27.21 -1.51
C MET A 55 -6.57 -28.17 -0.74
N LEU A 56 -5.49 -27.65 -0.15
CA LEU A 56 -4.57 -28.46 0.65
C LEU A 56 -5.23 -28.95 1.94
N LEU A 57 -5.97 -28.08 2.63
CA LEU A 57 -6.72 -28.43 3.85
C LEU A 57 -7.84 -29.44 3.57
N GLN A 58 -8.48 -29.38 2.41
CA GLN A 58 -9.47 -30.39 2.00
C GLN A 58 -8.84 -31.76 1.76
N ARG A 59 -7.60 -31.83 1.28
CA ARG A 59 -6.86 -33.10 1.17
C ARG A 59 -6.44 -33.66 2.52
N PHE A 60 -6.10 -32.79 3.46
CA PHE A 60 -5.66 -33.16 4.81
C PHE A 60 -6.58 -32.53 5.87
N PRO A 61 -7.84 -32.98 5.96
CA PRO A 61 -8.80 -32.37 6.86
C PRO A 61 -8.45 -32.66 8.32
N ASN A 62 -8.71 -31.70 9.18
CA ASN A 62 -8.56 -31.89 10.61
C ASN A 62 -9.66 -32.84 11.12
N LYS A 63 -9.28 -33.96 11.74
CA LYS A 63 -10.22 -34.90 12.36
C LYS A 63 -10.49 -34.43 13.79
N SER A 64 -11.63 -33.79 14.01
CA SER A 64 -12.04 -33.31 15.34
C SER A 64 -12.47 -34.44 16.28
N HIS A 65 -12.74 -35.63 15.75
CA HIS A 65 -13.08 -36.82 16.53
C HIS A 65 -12.26 -38.01 16.02
N LEU A 66 -11.81 -38.85 16.97
CA LEU A 66 -11.22 -40.15 16.69
C LEU A 66 -12.33 -41.06 16.15
N SER A 67 -12.12 -41.58 14.94
CA SER A 67 -12.95 -42.65 14.37
C SER A 67 -12.32 -44.01 14.64
#